data_AF-A0A814CLF6-F1
#
_entry.id   AF-A0A814CLF6-F1
#
_cell.length_a   1.000
_cell.length_b   1.000
_cell.length_c   1.000
_cell.angle_alpha   90.00
_cell.angle_beta   90.00
_cell.angle_gamma   90.00
#
_symmetry.space_group_name_H-M   'P 1'
#
loop_
_entity.id
_entity.type
_entity.pdbx_description
1 polymer ?
#
loop_
_entity_poly.entity_id
_entity_poly.type
_entity_poly.pdbx_seq_one_letter_code
_entity_poly.pdbx_strand_id
1 'polypeptide(L)'
;MIVWLDKHIGDLERYQHLKKAFSTQADPTHAEPVDLFDQDAAVLFRVEGPLPIHFEGVRFKLAAFNNIDSCLNCFEHNRNKRIFFITSGSLGKEAVPIILERFKETFTDPVTNEPYMSIYVFCLDISVHAEWASNYRNYIHIFDFDADLLSRMTRDIGDYFLTESKRLLDENPPNNSAAYHRLSWTHKLYERYGKMERVSMRRELHEVNQLLEEVEEGLKSSSDEDD
;
A
#
# COMPACT_ATOMS: atom_id res chain seq x y z
N MET A 1 -3.23 -3.00 3.23
CA MET A 1 -3.58 -1.90 4.17
C MET A 1 -2.40 -0.97 4.24
N ILE A 2 -2.64 0.32 4.44
CA ILE A 2 -1.61 1.33 4.65
C ILE A 2 -1.66 1.74 6.12
N VAL A 3 -0.52 1.74 6.80
CA VAL A 3 -0.37 2.24 8.16
C VAL A 3 0.61 3.40 8.11
N TRP A 4 0.28 4.53 8.72
CA TRP A 4 1.14 5.71 8.72
C TRP A 4 1.41 6.18 10.15
N LEU A 5 2.66 6.11 10.60
CA LEU A 5 3.13 6.61 11.89
C LEU A 5 3.96 7.89 11.75
N ASP A 6 3.41 9.03 12.18
CA ASP A 6 4.14 10.29 12.17
C ASP A 6 3.62 11.24 13.25
N LYS A 7 4.52 11.95 13.93
CA LYS A 7 4.14 12.92 14.98
C LYS A 7 3.23 14.04 14.44
N HIS A 8 3.38 14.37 13.17
CA HIS A 8 2.73 15.46 12.47
C HIS A 8 1.66 15.00 11.47
N ILE A 9 1.29 13.71 11.42
CA ILE A 9 0.25 13.28 10.47
C ILE A 9 -1.10 14.00 10.72
N GLY A 10 -1.37 14.39 11.96
CA GLY A 10 -2.55 15.19 12.34
C GLY A 10 -2.44 16.70 12.17
N ASP A 11 -1.27 17.19 11.77
CA ASP A 11 -1.06 18.60 11.46
C ASP A 11 -1.56 18.91 10.05
N LEU A 12 -2.55 19.79 9.93
CA LEU A 12 -3.22 20.14 8.67
C LEU A 12 -2.27 20.81 7.67
N GLU A 13 -1.25 21.51 8.15
CA GLU A 13 -0.30 22.22 7.29
C GLU A 13 0.84 21.31 6.81
N ARG A 14 0.92 20.08 7.33
CA ARG A 14 1.99 19.12 7.03
C ARG A 14 1.52 18.06 6.04
N TYR A 15 2.45 17.67 5.17
CA TYR A 15 2.29 16.57 4.21
C TYR A 15 1.13 16.76 3.23
N GLN A 16 0.79 18.00 2.87
CA GLN A 16 -0.37 18.29 2.01
C GLN A 16 -0.34 17.50 0.69
N HIS A 17 0.81 17.44 0.04
CA HIS A 17 1.00 16.68 -1.20
C HIS A 17 0.82 15.17 -0.99
N LEU A 18 1.44 14.62 0.05
CA LEU A 18 1.33 13.20 0.38
C LEU A 18 -0.11 12.82 0.79
N LYS A 19 -0.80 13.67 1.55
CA LYS A 19 -2.21 13.49 1.95
C LYS A 19 -3.17 13.49 0.76
N LYS A 20 -2.92 14.37 -0.23
CA LYS A 20 -3.73 14.42 -1.46
C LYS A 20 -3.75 13.11 -2.23
N ALA A 21 -2.66 12.32 -2.19
CA ALA A 21 -2.62 11.01 -2.84
C ALA A 21 -3.60 9.98 -2.25
N PHE A 22 -4.16 10.25 -1.05
CA PHE A 22 -5.06 9.36 -0.35
C PHE A 22 -6.51 9.86 -0.40
N SER A 23 -7.11 10.11 -1.57
CA SER A 23 -8.52 10.53 -1.66
C SER A 23 -9.50 9.63 -0.86
N THR A 24 -10.61 10.15 -0.36
CA THR A 24 -11.62 9.43 0.45
C THR A 24 -12.97 9.36 -0.28
N GLN A 25 -13.79 8.35 0.07
CA GLN A 25 -15.22 8.26 -0.32
C GLN A 25 -16.16 8.63 0.83
N ALA A 26 -15.61 9.11 1.96
CA ALA A 26 -16.37 9.34 3.18
C ALA A 26 -17.28 10.57 3.13
N ASP A 27 -17.19 11.41 2.10
CA ASP A 27 -18.15 12.49 1.91
C ASP A 27 -19.45 11.94 1.30
N PRO A 28 -20.54 11.83 2.07
CA PRO A 28 -21.81 11.30 1.58
C PRO A 28 -22.48 12.21 0.54
N THR A 29 -21.99 13.43 0.33
CA THR A 29 -22.54 14.41 -0.61
C THR A 29 -21.92 14.35 -2.00
N HIS A 30 -20.83 13.59 -2.18
CA HIS A 30 -20.13 13.45 -3.45
C HIS A 30 -20.12 11.99 -3.94
N ALA A 31 -20.45 11.78 -5.21
CA ALA A 31 -20.42 10.44 -5.84
C ALA A 31 -19.00 10.02 -6.29
N GLU A 32 -18.08 10.97 -6.38
CA GLU A 32 -16.68 10.76 -6.79
C GLU A 32 -15.73 10.81 -5.59
N PRO A 33 -14.58 10.12 -5.63
CA PRO A 33 -13.55 10.26 -4.61
C PRO A 33 -13.13 11.72 -4.47
N VAL A 34 -13.09 12.21 -3.23
CA VAL A 34 -12.67 13.58 -2.90
C VAL A 34 -11.27 13.50 -2.28
N ASP A 35 -10.36 14.41 -2.63
CA ASP A 35 -9.04 14.47 -2.00
C ASP A 35 -9.17 14.46 -0.47
N LEU A 36 -8.24 13.81 0.24
CA LEU A 36 -8.23 13.85 1.70
C LEU A 36 -7.92 15.29 2.12
N PHE A 37 -8.96 16.03 2.48
CA PHE A 37 -8.83 17.40 2.94
C PHE A 37 -8.54 17.44 4.44
N ASP A 38 -8.20 18.62 4.92
CA ASP A 38 -7.83 18.87 6.31
C ASP A 38 -8.90 18.41 7.32
N GLN A 39 -10.18 18.44 6.95
CA GLN A 39 -11.27 17.94 7.80
C GLN A 39 -11.28 16.40 7.90
N ASP A 40 -10.91 15.68 6.83
CA ASP A 40 -10.80 14.22 6.81
C ASP A 40 -9.58 13.72 7.60
N ALA A 41 -8.50 14.51 7.60
CA ALA A 41 -7.35 14.25 8.47
C ALA A 41 -7.77 14.26 9.94
N ALA A 42 -8.62 15.21 10.37
CA ALA A 42 -9.15 15.21 11.74
C ALA A 42 -10.04 13.98 12.03
N VAL A 43 -10.77 13.45 11.03
CA VAL A 43 -11.55 12.21 11.16
C VAL A 43 -10.65 10.99 11.29
N LEU A 44 -9.52 10.92 10.58
CA LEU A 44 -8.52 9.85 10.72
C LEU A 44 -7.98 9.69 12.15
N PHE A 45 -7.92 10.78 12.94
CA PHE A 45 -7.51 10.70 14.36
C PHE A 45 -8.66 10.49 15.33
N ARG A 46 -9.89 10.85 14.94
CA ARG A 46 -11.07 10.70 15.81
C ARG A 46 -11.66 9.30 15.73
N VAL A 47 -11.56 8.65 14.57
CA VAL A 47 -11.99 7.26 14.41
C VAL A 47 -10.84 6.36 14.84
N GLU A 48 -11.03 5.62 15.93
CA GLU A 48 -10.10 4.58 16.37
C GLU A 48 -10.13 3.40 15.37
N GLY A 49 -9.45 3.52 14.23
CA GLY A 49 -9.23 2.40 13.33
C GLY A 49 -9.00 2.75 11.85
N PRO A 50 -8.77 1.73 11.01
CA PRO A 50 -8.51 1.92 9.59
C PRO A 50 -9.75 2.43 8.83
N LEU A 51 -9.60 3.53 8.11
CA LEU A 51 -10.64 4.12 7.26
C LEU A 51 -10.49 3.70 5.79
N PRO A 52 -11.59 3.49 5.05
CA PRO A 52 -11.53 3.23 3.62
C PRO A 52 -11.10 4.49 2.86
N ILE A 53 -10.12 4.34 1.97
CA ILE A 53 -9.58 5.40 1.11
C ILE A 53 -9.42 4.89 -0.33
N HIS A 54 -9.25 5.81 -1.27
CA HIS A 54 -8.86 5.59 -2.66
C HIS A 54 -7.41 6.10 -2.82
N PHE A 55 -6.49 5.15 -2.86
CA PHE A 55 -5.09 5.40 -3.16
C PHE A 55 -4.88 5.18 -4.65
N GLU A 56 -4.59 6.25 -5.40
CA GLU A 56 -4.35 6.19 -6.85
C GLU A 56 -5.44 5.45 -7.66
N GLY A 57 -6.70 5.57 -7.21
CA GLY A 57 -7.86 4.92 -7.84
C GLY A 57 -8.09 3.46 -7.43
N VAL A 58 -7.35 2.95 -6.44
CA VAL A 58 -7.55 1.63 -5.83
C VAL A 58 -8.03 1.78 -4.38
N ARG A 59 -8.99 0.96 -3.97
CA ARG A 59 -9.54 0.98 -2.61
C ARG A 59 -8.57 0.37 -1.61
N PHE A 60 -8.19 1.15 -0.61
CA PHE A 60 -7.34 0.76 0.51
C PHE A 60 -8.00 1.04 1.84
N LYS A 61 -7.43 0.48 2.90
CA LYS A 61 -7.65 0.94 4.28
C LYS A 61 -6.41 1.70 4.74
N LEU A 62 -6.59 2.90 5.28
CA LEU A 62 -5.54 3.72 5.87
C LEU A 62 -5.78 3.84 7.37
N ALA A 63 -4.75 3.57 8.16
CA ALA A 63 -4.74 3.86 9.59
C ALA A 63 -3.56 4.80 9.89
N ALA A 64 -3.84 5.93 10.55
CA ALA A 64 -2.84 6.95 10.85
C ALA A 64 -2.66 7.08 12.37
N PHE A 65 -1.41 7.18 12.82
CA PHE A 65 -1.05 7.21 14.23
C PHE A 65 0.02 8.27 14.49
N ASN A 66 -0.05 8.92 15.64
CA ASN A 66 0.96 9.87 16.13
C ASN A 66 1.78 9.32 17.31
N ASN A 67 1.53 8.08 17.73
CA ASN A 67 2.21 7.40 18.82
C ASN A 67 2.43 5.91 18.49
N ILE A 68 3.51 5.35 19.04
CA ILE A 68 3.97 4.00 18.71
C ILE A 68 3.01 2.95 19.25
N ASP A 69 2.50 3.09 20.48
CA ASP A 69 1.64 2.09 21.11
C ASP A 69 0.34 1.83 20.33
N SER A 70 -0.33 2.89 19.88
CA SER A 70 -1.54 2.78 19.05
C SER A 70 -1.23 2.13 17.70
N CYS A 71 -0.07 2.44 17.12
CA CYS A 71 0.40 1.82 15.89
C CYS A 71 0.64 0.31 16.11
N LEU A 72 1.35 -0.08 17.17
CA LEU A 72 1.59 -1.50 17.51
C LEU A 72 0.28 -2.26 17.76
N ASN A 73 -0.68 -1.64 18.44
CA ASN A 73 -2.02 -2.20 18.60
C ASN A 73 -2.70 -2.42 17.24
N CYS A 74 -2.54 -1.51 16.28
CA CYS A 74 -3.06 -1.72 14.93
C CYS A 74 -2.43 -2.93 14.22
N PHE A 75 -1.11 -3.10 14.33
CA PHE A 75 -0.42 -4.28 13.80
C PHE A 75 -0.97 -5.57 14.41
N GLU A 76 -1.15 -5.61 15.74
CA GLU A 76 -1.71 -6.74 16.47
C GLU A 76 -3.07 -7.20 15.91
N HIS A 77 -3.99 -6.25 15.67
CA HIS A 77 -5.33 -6.55 15.16
C HIS A 77 -5.37 -6.83 13.65
N ASN A 78 -4.26 -6.68 12.93
CA ASN A 78 -4.20 -6.79 11.48
C ASN A 78 -3.04 -7.67 10.98
N ARG A 79 -2.51 -8.58 11.81
CA ARG A 79 -1.40 -9.49 11.48
C ARG A 79 -1.65 -10.35 10.24
N ASN A 80 -2.92 -10.64 9.94
CA ASN A 80 -3.32 -11.44 8.78
C ASN A 80 -3.45 -10.63 7.47
N LYS A 81 -3.06 -9.35 7.47
CA LYS A 81 -3.18 -8.46 6.31
C LYS A 81 -1.81 -8.02 5.84
N ARG A 82 -1.69 -7.81 4.53
CA ARG A 82 -0.55 -7.11 3.97
C ARG A 82 -0.53 -5.65 4.43
N ILE A 83 0.59 -5.19 4.99
CA ILE A 83 0.78 -3.81 5.46
C ILE A 83 1.89 -3.12 4.66
N PHE A 84 1.56 -1.94 4.13
CA PHE A 84 2.49 -0.94 3.62
C PHE A 84 2.62 0.13 4.71
N PHE A 85 3.79 0.19 5.34
CA PHE A 85 4.01 0.98 6.55
C PHE A 85 4.80 2.25 6.22
N ILE A 86 4.19 3.42 6.38
CA ILE A 86 4.84 4.72 6.24
C ILE A 86 5.21 5.22 7.63
N THR A 87 6.43 5.73 7.82
CA THR A 87 6.84 6.33 9.10
C THR A 87 7.80 7.49 8.92
N SER A 88 7.76 8.45 9.84
CA SER A 88 8.82 9.46 9.93
C SER A 88 10.17 8.82 10.28
N GLY A 89 11.29 9.45 9.89
CA GLY A 89 12.62 8.98 10.28
C GLY A 89 12.82 8.83 11.80
N SER A 90 12.29 9.74 12.61
CA SER A 90 12.46 9.73 14.06
C SER A 90 11.62 8.65 14.75
N LEU A 91 10.32 8.56 14.44
CA LEU A 91 9.48 7.49 14.99
C LEU A 91 9.82 6.13 14.39
N GLY A 92 10.24 6.08 13.13
CA GLY A 92 10.67 4.86 12.45
C GLY A 92 11.88 4.21 13.13
N LYS A 93 12.86 5.00 13.57
CA LYS A 93 14.03 4.52 14.31
C LYS A 93 13.66 3.73 15.57
N GLU A 94 12.58 4.12 16.24
CA GLU A 94 12.10 3.48 17.46
C GLU A 94 11.10 2.35 17.18
N ALA A 95 10.15 2.57 16.27
CA ALA A 95 9.06 1.64 16.02
C ALA A 95 9.46 0.44 15.15
N VAL A 96 10.29 0.64 14.11
CA VAL A 96 10.62 -0.41 13.14
C VAL A 96 11.32 -1.62 13.79
N PRO A 97 12.32 -1.46 14.68
CA PRO A 97 12.90 -2.59 15.40
C PRO A 97 11.85 -3.43 16.13
N ILE A 98 10.94 -2.79 16.86
CA ILE A 98 9.88 -3.44 17.65
C ILE A 98 8.89 -4.15 16.73
N ILE A 99 8.50 -3.50 15.64
CA ILE A 99 7.57 -4.07 14.65
C ILE A 99 8.18 -5.30 13.99
N LEU A 100 9.43 -5.24 13.55
CA LEU A 100 10.09 -6.37 12.90
C LEU A 100 10.44 -7.50 13.88
N GLU A 101 10.61 -7.21 15.17
CA GLU A 101 10.74 -8.24 16.20
C GLU A 101 9.42 -8.99 16.44
N ARG A 102 8.30 -8.27 16.48
CA ARG A 102 6.99 -8.83 16.89
C ARG A 102 6.10 -9.31 15.75
N PHE A 103 6.25 -8.71 14.57
CA PHE A 103 5.33 -8.84 13.43
C PHE A 103 6.07 -9.07 12.11
N LYS A 104 7.24 -9.72 12.17
CA LYS A 104 8.09 -9.98 11.00
C LYS A 104 7.33 -10.62 9.84
N GLU A 105 6.41 -11.54 10.17
CA GLU A 105 5.56 -12.26 9.22
C GLU A 105 4.72 -11.33 8.33
N THR A 106 4.38 -10.13 8.80
CA THR A 106 3.65 -9.12 8.01
C THR A 106 4.49 -8.59 6.84
N PHE A 107 5.82 -8.66 6.99
CA PHE A 107 6.82 -8.17 6.06
C PHE A 107 7.63 -9.28 5.41
N THR A 108 7.13 -10.51 5.44
CA THR A 108 7.77 -11.66 4.80
C THR A 108 6.77 -12.35 3.89
N ASP A 109 7.24 -12.78 2.74
CA ASP A 109 6.46 -13.58 1.81
C ASP A 109 6.17 -14.96 2.41
N PRO A 110 4.90 -15.35 2.58
CA PRO A 110 4.58 -16.63 3.21
C PRO A 110 4.99 -17.85 2.35
N VAL A 111 5.21 -17.66 1.04
CA VAL A 111 5.57 -18.72 0.11
C VAL A 111 7.08 -18.84 -0.04
N THR A 112 7.76 -17.71 -0.30
CA THR A 112 9.21 -17.71 -0.57
C THR A 112 10.04 -17.47 0.70
N ASN A 113 9.42 -17.03 1.79
CA ASN A 113 10.08 -16.58 3.02
C ASN A 113 11.06 -15.41 2.80
N GLU A 114 10.96 -14.72 1.67
CA GLU A 114 11.74 -13.53 1.36
C GLU A 114 11.12 -12.28 1.99
N PRO A 115 11.93 -11.30 2.41
CA PRO A 115 11.43 -10.07 2.99
C PRO A 115 10.77 -9.19 1.92
N TYR A 116 9.70 -8.52 2.33
CA TYR A 116 9.07 -7.49 1.54
C TYR A 116 9.58 -6.10 1.96
N MET A 117 10.02 -5.33 0.98
CA MET A 117 10.37 -3.92 1.18
C MET A 117 9.12 -3.04 1.26
N SER A 118 8.38 -3.13 2.36
CA SER A 118 7.12 -2.40 2.55
C SER A 118 7.11 -1.49 3.78
N ILE A 119 8.29 -1.07 4.24
CA ILE A 119 8.47 0.01 5.22
C ILE A 119 9.05 1.22 4.50
N TYR A 120 8.31 2.32 4.47
CA TYR A 120 8.65 3.57 3.80
C TYR A 120 8.95 4.62 4.86
N VAL A 121 10.22 5.00 4.98
CA VAL A 121 10.69 6.01 5.93
C VAL A 121 10.79 7.35 5.20
N PHE A 122 9.97 8.31 5.62
CA PHE A 122 10.02 9.68 5.09
C PHE A 122 10.76 10.59 6.08
N CYS A 123 11.83 11.26 5.63
CA CYS A 123 12.64 12.11 6.49
C CYS A 123 13.30 13.26 5.71
N LEU A 124 13.62 14.36 6.38
CA LEU A 124 14.27 15.51 5.72
C LEU A 124 15.74 15.28 5.37
N ASP A 125 16.43 14.39 6.09
CA ASP A 125 17.84 14.08 5.88
C ASP A 125 18.07 12.56 5.98
N ILE A 126 18.28 11.93 4.82
CA ILE A 126 18.51 10.49 4.72
C ILE A 126 19.77 10.08 5.50
N SER A 127 20.81 10.92 5.52
CA SER A 127 22.10 10.60 6.13
C SER A 127 21.97 10.34 7.63
N VAL A 128 21.11 11.11 8.31
CA VAL A 128 20.82 10.97 9.74
C VAL A 128 20.14 9.63 10.06
N HIS A 129 19.37 9.09 9.12
CA HIS A 129 18.61 7.86 9.32
C HIS A 129 19.27 6.62 8.68
N ALA A 130 20.27 6.80 7.81
CA ALA A 130 20.91 5.72 7.07
C ALA A 130 21.54 4.67 7.98
N GLU A 131 22.20 5.08 9.07
CA GLU A 131 22.91 4.17 9.97
C GLU A 131 21.97 3.11 10.57
N TRP A 132 20.87 3.53 11.22
CA TRP A 132 19.95 2.59 11.84
C TRP A 132 19.13 1.81 10.81
N ALA A 133 18.74 2.46 9.70
CA ALA A 133 17.95 1.82 8.65
C ALA A 133 18.75 0.75 7.89
N SER A 134 20.07 0.87 7.83
CA SER A 134 20.95 -0.11 7.19
C SER A 134 20.82 -1.52 7.80
N ASN A 135 20.51 -1.62 9.09
CA ASN A 135 20.24 -2.88 9.79
C ASN A 135 18.97 -3.58 9.28
N TYR A 136 18.10 -2.86 8.57
CA TYR A 136 16.81 -3.31 8.07
C TYR A 136 16.67 -3.08 6.57
N ARG A 137 17.79 -3.00 5.84
CA ARG A 137 17.85 -2.66 4.41
C ARG A 137 17.00 -3.56 3.49
N ASN A 138 16.63 -4.75 3.94
CA ASN A 138 15.80 -5.69 3.19
C ASN A 138 14.28 -5.41 3.37
N TYR A 139 13.91 -4.51 4.27
CA TYR A 139 12.51 -4.17 4.58
C TYR A 139 12.21 -2.69 4.33
N ILE A 140 13.23 -1.83 4.39
CA ILE A 140 13.08 -0.38 4.41
C ILE A 140 13.45 0.28 3.07
N HIS A 141 12.61 1.21 2.64
CA HIS A 141 12.95 2.31 1.74
C HIS A 141 12.99 3.63 2.50
N ILE A 142 13.92 4.52 2.16
CA ILE A 142 14.06 5.85 2.76
C ILE A 142 13.92 6.90 1.66
N PHE A 143 13.17 7.96 1.94
CA PHE A 143 12.89 9.04 1.02
C PHE A 143 12.97 10.39 1.73
N ASP A 144 13.46 11.39 1.01
CA ASP A 144 13.44 12.81 1.37
C ASP A 144 12.45 13.64 0.54
N PHE A 145 11.91 13.06 -0.53
CA PHE A 145 10.81 13.62 -1.31
C PHE A 145 9.57 12.72 -1.27
N ASP A 146 8.41 13.35 -1.13
CA ASP A 146 7.13 12.67 -1.05
C ASP A 146 6.71 12.06 -2.40
N ALA A 147 7.03 12.72 -3.51
CA ALA A 147 6.80 12.22 -4.86
C ALA A 147 7.50 10.86 -5.09
N ASP A 148 8.76 10.73 -4.65
CA ASP A 148 9.54 9.50 -4.80
C ASP A 148 8.98 8.37 -3.92
N LEU A 149 8.55 8.70 -2.70
CA LEU A 149 7.87 7.74 -1.82
C LEU A 149 6.58 7.24 -2.47
N LEU A 150 5.76 8.16 -2.97
CA LEU A 150 4.47 7.86 -3.58
C LEU A 150 4.62 7.01 -4.84
N SER A 151 5.52 7.38 -5.74
CA SER A 151 5.74 6.62 -6.97
C SER A 151 6.26 5.22 -6.67
N ARG A 152 7.22 5.10 -5.75
CA ARG A 152 7.75 3.81 -5.31
C ARG A 152 6.67 2.94 -4.68
N MET A 153 5.90 3.47 -3.73
CA MET A 153 4.84 2.72 -3.07
C MET A 153 3.73 2.31 -4.06
N THR A 154 3.38 3.17 -5.02
CA THR A 154 2.40 2.86 -6.07
C THR A 154 2.83 1.64 -6.87
N ARG A 155 4.10 1.59 -7.30
CA ARG A 155 4.66 0.45 -8.01
C ARG A 155 4.69 -0.80 -7.13
N ASP A 156 5.22 -0.71 -5.91
CA ASP A 156 5.37 -1.86 -5.02
C ASP A 156 4.00 -2.50 -4.66
N ILE A 157 2.95 -1.68 -4.53
CA ILE A 157 1.58 -2.19 -4.37
C ILE A 157 1.11 -2.92 -5.64
N GLY A 158 1.38 -2.37 -6.82
CA GLY A 158 1.07 -3.01 -8.10
C GLY A 158 1.76 -4.36 -8.25
N ASP A 159 3.05 -4.42 -7.93
CA ASP A 159 3.87 -5.64 -7.96
C ASP A 159 3.34 -6.71 -6.98
N TYR A 160 2.92 -6.28 -5.79
CA TYR A 160 2.27 -7.16 -4.82
C TYR A 160 1.00 -7.77 -5.40
N PHE A 161 0.09 -6.96 -5.96
CA PHE A 161 -1.14 -7.46 -6.54
C PHE A 161 -0.90 -8.36 -7.75
N LEU A 162 0.10 -8.07 -8.59
CA LEU A 162 0.47 -8.94 -9.71
C LEU A 162 0.91 -10.31 -9.21
N THR A 163 1.83 -10.33 -8.24
CA THR A 163 2.35 -11.58 -7.63
C THR A 163 1.22 -12.40 -7.01
N GLU A 164 0.36 -11.75 -6.24
CA GLU A 164 -0.81 -12.37 -5.62
C GLU A 164 -1.83 -12.87 -6.64
N SER A 165 -1.97 -12.22 -7.80
CA SER A 165 -2.89 -12.68 -8.85
C SER A 165 -2.38 -13.96 -9.50
N LYS A 166 -1.07 -14.01 -9.81
CA LYS A 166 -0.45 -15.22 -10.38
C LYS A 166 -0.63 -16.42 -9.46
N ARG A 167 -0.44 -16.23 -8.14
CA ARG A 167 -0.69 -17.29 -7.14
C ARG A 167 -2.12 -17.80 -7.16
N LEU A 168 -3.11 -16.90 -7.23
CA LEU A 168 -4.52 -17.29 -7.31
C LEU A 168 -4.85 -18.06 -8.60
N LEU A 169 -4.14 -17.80 -9.69
CA LEU A 169 -4.28 -18.53 -10.95
C LEU A 169 -3.60 -19.89 -10.91
N ASP A 170 -2.52 -20.02 -10.13
CA ASP A 170 -1.83 -21.30 -9.89
C ASP A 170 -2.55 -22.21 -8.87
N GLU A 171 -3.57 -21.70 -8.16
CA GLU A 171 -4.41 -22.51 -7.26
C GLU A 171 -5.21 -23.58 -8.03
N ASN A 172 -5.61 -24.65 -7.35
CA ASN A 172 -6.45 -25.70 -7.93
C ASN A 172 -7.69 -25.96 -7.05
N PRO A 173 -8.90 -25.50 -7.44
CA PRO A 173 -9.19 -24.76 -8.68
C PRO A 173 -8.69 -23.29 -8.64
N PRO A 174 -8.40 -22.68 -9.81
CA PRO A 174 -8.00 -21.27 -9.87
C PRO A 174 -9.07 -20.32 -9.35
N ASN A 175 -8.67 -19.26 -8.64
CA ASN A 175 -9.57 -18.21 -8.17
C ASN A 175 -9.60 -17.01 -9.14
N ASN A 176 -10.23 -17.23 -10.29
CA ASN A 176 -10.28 -16.27 -11.39
C ASN A 176 -10.89 -14.91 -10.97
N SER A 177 -11.95 -14.90 -10.17
CA SER A 177 -12.61 -13.65 -9.74
C SER A 177 -11.68 -12.75 -8.92
N ALA A 178 -10.98 -13.31 -7.93
CA ALA A 178 -10.04 -12.55 -7.11
C ALA A 178 -8.81 -12.11 -7.91
N ALA A 179 -8.32 -12.97 -8.81
CA ALA A 179 -7.20 -12.65 -9.70
C ALA A 179 -7.54 -11.47 -10.62
N TYR A 180 -8.73 -11.48 -11.25
CA TYR A 180 -9.21 -10.40 -12.11
C TYR A 180 -9.19 -9.04 -11.40
N HIS A 181 -9.75 -8.97 -10.19
CA HIS A 181 -9.80 -7.72 -9.43
C HIS A 181 -8.40 -7.18 -9.10
N ARG A 182 -7.49 -8.07 -8.69
CA ARG A 182 -6.11 -7.69 -8.36
C ARG A 182 -5.34 -7.23 -9.60
N LEU A 183 -5.48 -7.92 -10.73
CA LEU A 183 -4.88 -7.51 -12.02
C LEU A 183 -5.42 -6.17 -12.50
N SER A 184 -6.73 -5.93 -12.38
CA SER A 184 -7.35 -4.63 -12.71
C SER A 184 -6.78 -3.49 -11.86
N TRP A 185 -6.50 -3.74 -10.58
CA TRP A 185 -5.82 -2.79 -9.70
C TRP A 185 -4.34 -2.60 -10.08
N THR A 186 -3.61 -3.68 -10.37
CA THR A 186 -2.24 -3.60 -10.88
C THR A 186 -2.15 -2.73 -12.12
N HIS A 187 -3.04 -2.93 -13.11
CA HIS A 187 -3.07 -2.13 -14.33
C HIS A 187 -3.18 -0.64 -14.02
N LYS A 188 -4.17 -0.25 -13.19
CA LYS A 188 -4.37 1.15 -12.78
C LYS A 188 -3.14 1.73 -12.08
N LEU A 189 -2.53 0.97 -11.17
CA LEU A 189 -1.35 1.40 -10.42
C LEU A 189 -0.13 1.58 -11.32
N TYR A 190 0.10 0.67 -12.29
CA TYR A 190 1.19 0.80 -13.25
C TYR A 190 1.00 1.99 -14.20
N GLU A 191 -0.22 2.25 -14.67
CA GLU A 191 -0.50 3.47 -15.45
C GLU A 191 -0.21 4.74 -14.64
N ARG A 192 -0.58 4.76 -13.35
CA ARG A 192 -0.32 5.89 -12.45
C ARG A 192 1.17 6.08 -12.20
N TYR A 193 1.88 5.01 -11.88
CA TYR A 193 3.33 5.01 -11.73
C TYR A 193 4.04 5.51 -12.99
N GLY A 194 3.67 5.01 -14.17
CA GLY A 194 4.23 5.47 -15.45
C GLY A 194 4.01 6.97 -15.70
N LYS A 195 2.86 7.52 -15.30
CA LYS A 195 2.58 8.96 -15.36
C LYS A 195 3.41 9.77 -14.37
N MET A 196 3.57 9.30 -13.13
CA MET A 196 4.36 9.96 -12.08
C MET A 196 5.83 10.07 -12.48
N GLU A 197 6.43 8.94 -12.89
CA GLU A 197 7.86 8.85 -13.24
C GLU A 197 8.15 9.26 -14.70
N ARG A 198 7.11 9.50 -15.50
CA ARG A 198 7.21 9.75 -16.95
C ARG A 198 7.96 8.64 -17.69
N VAL A 199 7.73 7.39 -17.27
CA VAL A 199 8.30 6.18 -17.86
C VAL A 199 7.24 5.35 -18.55
N SER A 200 7.66 4.58 -19.55
CA SER A 200 6.79 3.64 -20.24
C SER A 200 6.70 2.32 -19.48
N MET A 201 5.50 1.96 -19.03
CA MET A 201 5.18 0.65 -18.43
C MET A 201 4.67 -0.36 -19.47
N ARG A 202 5.02 -0.18 -20.75
CA ARG A 202 4.44 -0.96 -21.86
C ARG A 202 4.59 -2.47 -21.68
N ARG A 203 5.74 -2.94 -21.19
CA ARG A 203 6.00 -4.36 -21.01
C ARG A 203 5.17 -4.93 -19.87
N GLU A 204 5.20 -4.25 -18.73
CA GLU A 204 4.47 -4.62 -17.51
C GLU A 204 2.96 -4.59 -17.76
N LEU A 205 2.45 -3.58 -18.45
CA LEU A 205 1.04 -3.49 -18.84
C LEU A 205 0.65 -4.55 -19.87
N HIS A 206 1.54 -4.91 -20.80
CA HIS A 206 1.27 -6.00 -21.73
C HIS A 206 1.10 -7.34 -21.02
N GLU A 207 1.98 -7.65 -20.06
CA GLU A 207 1.88 -8.84 -19.22
C GLU A 207 0.57 -8.85 -18.41
N VAL A 208 0.23 -7.73 -17.76
CA VAL A 208 -1.02 -7.62 -17.00
C VAL A 208 -2.24 -7.82 -17.90
N ASN A 209 -2.23 -7.28 -19.12
CA ASN A 209 -3.33 -7.45 -20.07
C ASN A 209 -3.47 -8.88 -20.57
N GLN A 210 -2.35 -9.58 -20.84
CA GLN A 210 -2.40 -11.01 -21.19
C GLN A 210 -3.05 -11.83 -20.07
N LEU A 211 -2.62 -11.62 -18.82
CA LEU A 211 -3.23 -12.30 -17.68
C LEU A 211 -4.71 -11.95 -17.52
N LEU A 212 -5.11 -10.70 -17.72
CA LEU A 212 -6.52 -10.30 -17.67
C LEU A 212 -7.37 -11.05 -18.71
N GLU A 213 -6.88 -11.17 -19.95
CA GLU A 213 -7.55 -11.92 -21.01
C GLU A 213 -7.71 -13.40 -20.62
N GLU A 214 -6.66 -14.05 -20.10
CA GLU A 214 -6.70 -15.43 -19.61
C GLU A 214 -7.74 -15.62 -18.49
N VAL A 215 -7.80 -14.69 -17.52
CA VAL A 215 -8.76 -14.75 -16.42
C VAL A 215 -10.19 -14.55 -16.92
N GLU A 216 -10.43 -13.65 -17.86
CA GLU A 216 -11.75 -13.41 -18.45
C GLU A 216 -12.29 -14.63 -19.20
N GLU A 217 -11.42 -15.36 -19.91
CA GLU A 217 -11.78 -16.63 -20.55
C GLU A 217 -12.15 -17.68 -19.50
N GLY A 218 -11.34 -17.81 -18.45
CA GLY A 218 -11.60 -18.74 -17.35
C GLY A 218 -12.90 -18.46 -16.57
N LEU A 219 -13.32 -17.19 -16.48
CA LEU A 219 -14.61 -16.81 -15.88
C LEU A 219 -15.80 -17.22 -16.77
N LYS A 220 -15.69 -17.07 -18.09
CA LYS A 220 -16.74 -17.46 -19.05
C LYS A 220 -16.93 -18.98 -19.09
N SER A 221 -15.85 -19.75 -19.09
CA SER A 221 -15.96 -21.21 -19.07
C SER A 221 -16.63 -21.73 -17.79
N SER A 222 -16.39 -21.08 -16.64
CA SER A 222 -17.05 -21.48 -15.39
C SER A 222 -18.54 -21.14 -15.34
N SER A 223 -19.00 -20.11 -16.05
CA SER A 223 -20.44 -19.79 -16.10
C SER A 223 -21.23 -20.75 -17.01
N ASP A 224 -20.57 -21.34 -18.01
CA ASP A 224 -21.22 -22.26 -18.95
C ASP A 224 -21.37 -23.69 -18.39
N GLU A 225 -20.67 -24.05 -17.31
CA GLU A 225 -20.76 -25.37 -16.65
C GLU A 225 -21.85 -25.45 -15.57
N ASP A 226 -22.40 -24.30 -15.14
CA ASP A 226 -23.43 -24.20 -14.09
C ASP A 226 -24.87 -24.09 -14.66
N ASP A 227 -25.05 -24.08 -15.98
CA ASP A 227 -26.34 -24.06 -16.72
C ASP A 227 -26.74 -25.44 -17.31
#